data_AF-A0A3P7ZQ27-F1
#
_entry.id   AF-A0A3P7ZQ27-F1
#
_cell.length_a   1.000
_cell.length_b   1.000
_cell.length_c   1.000
_cell.angle_alpha   90.00
_cell.angle_beta   90.00
_cell.angle_gamma   90.00
#
_symmetry.space_group_name_H-M   'P 1'
#
loop_
_entity.id
_entity.type
_entity.pdbx_description
1 polymer ?
#
loop_
_entity_poly.entity_id
_entity_poly.type
_entity_poly.pdbx_seq_one_letter_code
_entity_poly.pdbx_strand_id
1 'polypeptide(L)'
;MNLMKEKSKNAARTRREKENTEFYELARLLPLPSAITSQLDKASIIRLTTSYLKIRTIFPNGRYFIGVIIVSLNNTYITHSY
;
A
#
# COMPACT_ATOMS: atom_id res chain seq x y z
N MET A 1 -0.53 42.21 5.32
CA MET A 1 0.64 41.35 4.99
C MET A 1 0.55 39.91 5.55
N ASN A 2 -0.19 39.63 6.63
CA ASN A 2 -0.28 38.29 7.24
C ASN A 2 -1.29 37.30 6.61
N LEU A 3 -2.35 37.79 5.95
CA LEU A 3 -3.40 36.93 5.34
C LEU A 3 -2.91 36.06 4.17
N MET A 4 -1.95 36.54 3.39
CA MET A 4 -1.41 35.83 2.22
C MET A 4 -0.51 34.66 2.63
N LYS A 5 0.26 34.83 3.72
CA LYS A 5 1.13 33.77 4.28
C LYS A 5 0.30 32.64 4.90
N GLU A 6 -0.77 32.97 5.61
CA GLU A 6 -1.68 31.98 6.19
C GLU A 6 -2.45 31.18 5.11
N LYS A 7 -2.92 31.83 4.03
CA LYS A 7 -3.52 31.11 2.88
C LYS A 7 -2.53 30.15 2.20
N SER A 8 -1.29 30.58 1.99
CA SER A 8 -0.24 29.72 1.39
C SER A 8 0.12 28.54 2.30
N LYS A 9 0.20 28.78 3.62
CA LYS A 9 0.44 27.74 4.62
C LYS A 9 -0.69 26.71 4.67
N ASN A 10 -1.94 27.14 4.62
CA ASN A 10 -3.09 26.24 4.55
C ASN A 10 -3.10 25.46 3.23
N ALA A 11 -2.81 26.11 2.09
CA ALA A 11 -2.71 25.43 0.80
C ALA A 11 -1.61 24.35 0.79
N ALA A 12 -0.44 24.63 1.38
CA ALA A 12 0.64 23.66 1.51
C ALA A 12 0.27 22.49 2.44
N ARG A 13 -0.46 22.77 3.53
CA ARG A 13 -0.98 21.72 4.43
C ARG A 13 -1.99 20.82 3.71
N THR A 14 -3.00 21.40 3.06
CA THR A 14 -4.02 20.64 2.31
C THR A 14 -3.40 19.77 1.22
N ARG A 15 -2.36 20.25 0.54
CA ARG A 15 -1.61 19.44 -0.44
C ARG A 15 -0.94 18.22 0.21
N ARG A 16 -0.27 18.39 1.35
CA ARG A 16 0.36 17.28 2.09
C ARG A 16 -0.66 16.29 2.63
N GLU A 17 -1.78 16.76 3.15
CA GLU A 17 -2.88 15.90 3.66
C GLU A 17 -3.51 15.08 2.53
N LYS A 18 -3.78 15.72 1.39
CA LYS A 18 -4.28 15.03 0.20
C LYS A 18 -3.29 13.97 -0.25
N GLU A 19 -2.01 14.33 -0.41
CA GLU A 19 -0.96 13.37 -0.79
C GLU A 19 -0.91 12.18 0.19
N ASN A 20 -0.95 12.42 1.50
CA ASN A 20 -0.94 11.36 2.50
C ASN A 20 -2.14 10.42 2.35
N THR A 21 -3.32 10.98 2.07
CA THR A 21 -4.55 10.21 1.83
C THR A 21 -4.41 9.32 0.60
N GLU A 22 -3.92 9.85 -0.52
CA GLU A 22 -3.67 9.08 -1.75
C GLU A 22 -2.68 7.93 -1.53
N PHE A 23 -1.63 8.15 -0.72
CA PHE A 23 -0.68 7.08 -0.35
C PHE A 23 -1.35 5.95 0.46
N TYR A 24 -2.22 6.29 1.41
CA TYR A 24 -2.95 5.28 2.18
C TYR A 24 -3.95 4.50 1.33
N GLU A 25 -4.65 5.18 0.43
CA GLU A 25 -5.53 4.52 -0.54
C GLU A 25 -4.75 3.58 -1.45
N LEU A 26 -3.58 4.01 -1.95
CA LEU A 26 -2.71 3.15 -2.74
C LEU A 26 -2.27 1.90 -1.96
N ALA A 27 -1.92 2.05 -0.68
CA ALA A 27 -1.55 0.92 0.17
C ALA A 27 -2.70 -0.07 0.36
N ARG A 28 -3.95 0.41 0.46
CA ARG A 28 -5.15 -0.44 0.59
C ARG A 28 -5.46 -1.25 -0.66
N LEU A 29 -5.03 -0.79 -1.84
CA LEU A 29 -5.22 -1.51 -3.11
C LEU A 29 -4.23 -2.66 -3.31
N LEU A 30 -3.15 -2.72 -2.53
CA LEU A 30 -2.21 -3.83 -2.58
C LEU A 30 -2.88 -5.10 -2.04
N PRO A 31 -2.56 -6.30 -2.60
CA PRO A 31 -3.08 -7.58 -2.11
C PRO A 31 -2.38 -8.01 -0.82
N LEU A 32 -2.48 -7.17 0.22
CA LEU A 32 -1.87 -7.35 1.53
C LEU A 32 -2.92 -7.14 2.62
N PRO A 33 -2.85 -7.85 3.77
CA PRO A 33 -3.73 -7.60 4.90
C PRO A 33 -3.67 -6.15 5.39
N SER A 34 -4.82 -5.58 5.77
CA SER A 34 -4.89 -4.19 6.25
C SER A 34 -4.03 -3.91 7.48
N ALA A 35 -3.72 -4.93 8.28
CA ALA A 35 -2.84 -4.82 9.45
C ALA A 35 -1.38 -4.50 9.06
N ILE A 36 -0.96 -4.89 7.86
CA ILE A 36 0.38 -4.65 7.33
C ILE A 36 0.40 -3.33 6.56
N THR A 37 -0.61 -3.07 5.72
CA THR A 37 -0.65 -1.85 4.88
C THR A 37 -0.75 -0.56 5.69
N SER A 38 -1.33 -0.62 6.90
CA SER A 38 -1.41 0.52 7.82
C SER A 38 -0.07 0.96 8.42
N GLN A 39 0.93 0.06 8.44
CA GLN A 39 2.25 0.30 9.02
C GLN A 39 3.29 0.70 7.97
N LEU A 40 2.93 0.70 6.68
CA LEU A 40 3.86 1.00 5.61
C LEU A 40 4.20 2.48 5.55
N ASP A 41 5.49 2.79 5.45
CA ASP A 41 5.95 4.12 5.08
C ASP A 41 5.73 4.39 3.57
N LYS A 42 5.76 5.66 3.17
CA LYS A 42 5.52 6.08 1.78
C LYS A 42 6.45 5.42 0.77
N ALA A 43 7.74 5.24 1.10
CA ALA A 43 8.71 4.65 0.17
C ALA A 43 8.43 3.16 -0.01
N SER A 44 8.10 2.46 1.07
CA SER A 44 7.69 1.06 1.05
C SER A 44 6.41 0.85 0.23
N ILE A 45 5.41 1.74 0.35
CA ILE A 45 4.19 1.72 -0.49
C ILE A 45 4.56 1.80 -1.98
N ILE A 46 5.42 2.73 -2.39
CA ILE A 46 5.86 2.87 -3.79
C ILE A 46 6.61 1.63 -4.27
N ARG A 47 7.54 1.11 -3.47
CA ARG A 47 8.35 -0.06 -3.81
C ARG A 47 7.47 -1.30 -4.01
N LEU A 48 6.55 -1.56 -3.08
CA LEU A 48 5.63 -2.70 -3.16
C LEU A 48 4.67 -2.57 -4.34
N THR A 49 4.11 -1.38 -4.57
CA THR A 49 3.24 -1.11 -5.72
C THR A 49 3.96 -1.35 -7.04
N THR A 50 5.18 -0.80 -7.18
CA THR A 50 5.97 -0.95 -8.40
C THR A 50 6.32 -2.42 -8.66
N SER A 51 6.75 -3.14 -7.62
CA SER A 51 7.03 -4.58 -7.71
C SER A 51 5.78 -5.38 -8.08
N TYR A 52 4.64 -5.05 -7.48
CA TYR A 52 3.36 -5.71 -7.78
C TYR A 52 2.95 -5.53 -9.24
N LEU A 53 3.04 -4.31 -9.78
CA LEU A 53 2.74 -4.04 -11.20
C LEU A 53 3.69 -4.79 -12.14
N LYS A 54 5.00 -4.82 -11.84
CA LYS A 54 5.99 -5.58 -12.63
C LYS A 54 5.68 -7.08 -12.65
N ILE A 55 5.35 -7.65 -11.49
CA ILE A 55 4.98 -9.07 -11.37
C ILE A 55 3.72 -9.36 -12.19
N ARG A 56 2.73 -8.47 -12.16
CA ARG A 56 1.49 -8.62 -12.94
C ARG A 56 1.74 -8.56 -14.46
N THR A 57 2.72 -7.79 -14.91
CA THR A 57 3.13 -7.73 -16.32
C THR A 57 3.86 -9.00 -16.77
N ILE A 58 4.76 -9.52 -15.94
CA ILE A 58 5.54 -10.74 -16.26
C ILE A 58 4.67 -12.00 -16.14
N PHE A 59 3.77 -12.02 -15.15
CA PHE A 59 2.86 -13.12 -14.86
C PHE A 59 1.41 -12.62 -14.95
N PRO A 60 0.82 -12.53 -16.15
CA PRO A 60 -0.58 -12.09 -16.31
C PRO A 60 -1.57 -13.03 -15.58
N ASN A 61 -1.20 -14.30 -15.40
CA ASN A 61 -1.94 -15.30 -14.61
C ASN A 61 -1.45 -15.41 -13.14
N GLY A 62 -0.57 -14.50 -12.69
CA GLY A 62 0.15 -14.57 -11.42
C GLY A 62 -0.71 -14.52 -10.15
N ARG A 63 -2.02 -14.31 -10.28
CA ARG A 63 -2.98 -14.36 -9.16
C ARG A 63 -2.89 -15.68 -8.38
N TYR A 64 -2.57 -16.77 -9.05
CA TYR A 64 -2.36 -18.06 -8.40
C TYR A 64 -1.05 -18.12 -7.60
N PHE A 65 0.03 -17.47 -8.06
CA PHE A 65 1.32 -17.52 -7.35
C PHE A 65 1.32 -16.64 -6.09
N ILE A 66 0.80 -15.40 -6.18
CA ILE A 66 0.61 -14.56 -4.99
C ILE A 66 -0.47 -15.11 -4.05
N GLY A 67 -1.55 -15.69 -4.60
CA GLY A 67 -2.56 -16.39 -3.81
C GLY A 67 -1.98 -17.60 -3.06
N VAL A 68 -1.14 -18.41 -3.71
CA VAL A 68 -0.44 -19.55 -3.08
C VAL A 68 0.58 -19.08 -2.06
N ILE A 69 1.33 -18.00 -2.30
CA ILE A 69 2.25 -17.42 -1.31
C ILE A 69 1.50 -16.89 -0.10
N ILE A 70 0.40 -16.15 -0.30
CA ILE A 70 -0.42 -15.61 0.80
C ILE A 70 -1.10 -16.76 1.55
N VAL A 71 -1.68 -17.74 0.85
CA VAL A 71 -2.27 -18.93 1.48
C VAL A 71 -1.20 -19.74 2.23
N SER A 72 -0.02 -19.98 1.66
CA SER A 72 1.09 -20.65 2.37
C SER A 72 1.58 -19.87 3.58
N LEU A 73 1.67 -18.54 3.51
CA LEU A 73 2.08 -17.71 4.65
C LEU A 73 1.02 -17.66 5.75
N ASN A 74 -0.27 -17.79 5.42
CA ASN A 74 -1.35 -17.89 6.39
C ASN A 74 -1.59 -19.34 6.89
N ASN A 75 -1.21 -20.36 6.11
CA ASN A 75 -1.44 -21.78 6.41
C ASN A 75 -0.34 -22.43 7.28
N THR A 76 0.76 -21.73 7.56
CA THR A 76 1.73 -22.20 8.59
C THR A 76 1.08 -22.28 10.00
N TYR A 77 -0.13 -21.73 10.20
CA TYR A 77 -0.89 -21.86 11.45
C TYR A 77 -1.91 -23.02 11.47
N ILE A 78 -2.08 -23.79 10.39
CA ILE A 78 -3.17 -24.81 10.30
C ILE A 78 -2.70 -26.15 9.71
N THR A 79 -1.44 -26.56 9.97
CA THR A 79 -0.96 -27.92 9.62
C THR A 79 -0.58 -28.78 10.82
N HIS A 80 -0.98 -28.39 12.04
CA HIS A 80 -0.79 -29.20 13.27
C HIS A 80 -2.10 -29.64 13.93
N SER A 81 -3.22 -29.69 13.21
CA SER A 81 -4.45 -30.29 13.73
C SER A 81 -5.36 -30.74 12.58
N TYR A 82 -4.98 -31.83 11.91
CA TYR A 82 -5.88 -32.87 11.37
C TYR A 82 -5.07 -34.15 11.18
#